data_AF-A0AAV7ZNU3-F1
#
_entry.id   AF-A0AAV7ZNU3-F1
#
_cell.length_a   1.000
_cell.length_b   1.000
_cell.length_c   1.000
_cell.angle_alpha   90.00
_cell.angle_beta   90.00
_cell.angle_gamma   90.00
#
_symmetry.space_group_name_H-M   'P 1'
#
loop_
_entity.id
_entity.type
_entity.pdbx_description
1 polymer ?
#
loop_
_entity_poly.entity_id
_entity_poly.type
_entity_poly.pdbx_seq_one_letter_code
_entity_poly.pdbx_strand_id
1 'polypeptide(L)'
;MTQNPIVQKLKLLINNKEKSDVRFLVGKKQEVVYGHKLILSMCSPVWETLFYSKKQFEETVKGKFAEVVVEDLEPDVFKILLGYAYTNSVSLTDNLVWQVICASDKFGMDELKDFCQTYLVENLNEGNCLQLINSAFQCSFIISPNLEKDPILNRIFQFFQKKSSKILRKNNCLNELDEKTLVFLLNSPHIRFPETELYYRLLERGNFLCNQKEIMPTEKNKHMEISNLLKLLKLELFSMSLLKELKNLNYFDLEQINQAIEENNAEINNVKTNEGTKIENRIGKQQENNNNDLGNKVNEEEKESENEKEKEKEKENEHEKEKGNGNENNKIKKLITNPQEQLKSRKSNNIKDLKILILTPNDSTEEHREKVPSDVKKSIQSTGIDNVDFFNLIKGLPTFEELKKYDAIFVFFSDHHLPDTESIGDLLAKYVKDGGGIVLGGFTALLRDQDFCLKGKIIDEGFLPVVNNEEIIGKRVHLGEKCIENHPVLKNVESYDGGNFSWHVNIKEVTTGSRLIAKYDDNTVFVSSKKKCPSMGTVVVLNMFPISDGITFSGNMFLTDFDGRTLIANALEFVAYD
;
A
#
# COMPACT_ATOMS: atom_id res chain seq x y z
N MET A 1 28.33 -24.98 23.27
CA MET A 1 29.09 -25.35 24.50
C MET A 1 28.10 -25.88 25.53
N THR A 2 28.49 -26.83 26.39
CA THR A 2 27.67 -27.28 27.53
C THR A 2 27.54 -26.16 28.57
N GLN A 3 26.31 -25.85 29.01
CA GLN A 3 26.07 -24.77 29.98
C GLN A 3 26.70 -25.09 31.35
N ASN A 4 27.24 -24.07 32.02
CA ASN A 4 27.95 -24.18 33.29
C ASN A 4 27.07 -24.85 34.38
N PRO A 5 27.50 -25.96 35.02
CA PRO A 5 26.73 -26.66 36.05
C PRO A 5 26.35 -25.81 37.29
N ILE A 6 27.11 -24.76 37.60
CA ILE A 6 26.77 -23.81 38.67
C ILE A 6 25.60 -22.93 38.23
N VAL A 7 25.63 -22.40 37.00
CA VAL A 7 24.53 -21.60 36.42
C VAL A 7 23.23 -22.41 36.36
N GLN A 8 23.29 -23.71 36.03
CA GLN A 8 22.10 -24.57 36.08
C GLN A 8 21.51 -24.71 37.49
N LYS A 9 22.34 -24.72 38.54
CA LYS A 9 21.88 -24.72 39.94
C LYS A 9 21.31 -23.36 40.37
N LEU A 10 21.90 -22.26 39.92
CA LEU A 10 21.41 -20.90 40.17
C LEU A 10 20.05 -20.64 39.50
N LYS A 11 19.81 -21.18 38.29
CA LYS A 11 18.50 -21.11 37.63
C LYS A 11 17.34 -21.64 38.49
N LEU A 12 17.58 -22.65 39.33
CA LEU A 12 16.58 -23.21 40.26
C LEU A 12 16.26 -22.30 41.46
N LEU A 13 16.98 -21.20 41.62
CA LEU A 13 16.78 -20.18 42.67
C LEU A 13 16.04 -18.93 42.15
N ILE A 14 15.92 -18.73 40.83
CA ILE A 14 15.18 -17.62 40.23
C ILE A 14 13.72 -17.69 40.69
N ASN A 15 13.20 -16.59 41.25
CA ASN A 15 11.84 -16.49 41.78
C ASN A 15 11.47 -17.54 42.86
N ASN A 16 12.46 -18.15 43.53
CA ASN A 16 12.23 -19.24 44.48
C ASN A 16 11.85 -18.73 45.88
N LYS A 17 10.54 -18.66 46.14
CA LYS A 17 9.92 -18.24 47.42
C LYS A 17 10.50 -18.91 48.67
N GLU A 18 10.85 -20.19 48.61
CA GLU A 18 11.32 -20.95 49.78
C GLU A 18 12.72 -20.48 50.23
N LYS A 19 13.60 -20.18 49.28
CA LYS A 19 15.01 -19.86 49.54
C LYS A 19 15.32 -18.35 49.57
N SER A 20 14.45 -17.55 48.95
CA SER A 20 14.54 -16.09 48.92
C SER A 20 14.40 -15.41 50.29
N ASP A 21 15.08 -14.28 50.45
CA ASP A 21 15.09 -13.39 51.63
C ASP A 21 14.51 -11.98 51.33
N VAL A 22 14.25 -11.68 50.06
CA VAL A 22 13.55 -10.47 49.59
C VAL A 22 12.40 -10.84 48.64
N ARG A 23 11.34 -10.02 48.66
CA ARG A 23 10.26 -10.03 47.69
C ARG A 23 10.03 -8.61 47.15
N PHE A 24 9.74 -8.53 45.86
CA PHE A 24 9.46 -7.30 45.13
C PHE A 24 7.99 -7.26 44.75
N LEU A 25 7.37 -6.10 44.88
CA LEU A 25 6.05 -5.77 44.35
C LEU A 25 6.26 -4.99 43.06
N VAL A 26 6.14 -5.67 41.91
CA VAL A 26 6.59 -5.13 40.61
C VAL A 26 5.42 -4.64 39.75
N GLY A 27 5.60 -3.46 39.15
CA GLY A 27 4.64 -2.80 38.28
C GLY A 27 3.37 -2.32 38.99
N LYS A 28 2.49 -1.68 38.24
CA LYS A 28 1.20 -1.13 38.74
C LYS A 28 0.25 -2.19 39.31
N LYS A 29 0.46 -3.47 38.98
CA LYS A 29 -0.28 -4.63 39.51
C LYS A 29 0.37 -5.25 40.76
N GLN A 30 1.54 -4.75 41.18
CA GLN A 30 2.32 -5.25 42.32
C GLN A 30 2.53 -6.78 42.29
N GLU A 31 2.97 -7.31 41.14
CA GLU A 31 3.25 -8.75 40.98
C GLU A 31 4.40 -9.15 41.91
N VAL A 32 4.21 -10.22 42.70
CA VAL A 32 5.18 -10.65 43.72
C VAL A 32 6.29 -11.49 43.09
N VAL A 33 7.49 -10.91 42.97
CA VAL A 33 8.70 -11.60 42.50
C VAL A 33 9.67 -11.82 43.67
N TYR A 34 10.23 -13.01 43.82
CA TYR A 34 11.14 -13.37 44.92
C TYR A 34 12.61 -13.34 44.48
N GLY A 35 13.51 -12.92 45.39
CA GLY A 35 14.94 -12.85 45.12
C GLY A 35 15.83 -13.09 46.35
N HIS A 36 17.14 -13.05 46.11
CA HIS A 36 18.17 -13.25 47.13
C HIS A 36 19.02 -11.97 47.21
N LYS A 37 19.03 -11.25 48.35
CA LYS A 37 19.70 -9.95 48.53
C LYS A 37 21.16 -9.98 48.06
N LEU A 38 21.89 -11.04 48.43
CA LEU A 38 23.30 -11.26 48.08
C LEU A 38 23.53 -11.28 46.55
N ILE A 39 22.76 -12.07 45.80
CA ILE A 39 22.93 -12.23 44.35
C ILE A 39 22.63 -10.91 43.64
N LEU A 40 21.57 -10.22 44.06
CA LEU A 40 21.18 -8.92 43.48
C LEU A 40 22.24 -7.85 43.77
N SER A 41 22.75 -7.79 45.00
CA SER A 41 23.81 -6.83 45.38
C SER A 41 25.11 -7.06 44.61
N MET A 42 25.49 -8.31 44.34
CA MET A 42 26.64 -8.65 43.50
C MET A 42 26.50 -8.22 42.03
N CYS A 43 25.27 -7.96 41.55
CA CYS A 43 24.99 -7.60 40.16
C CYS A 43 24.47 -6.16 39.98
N SER A 44 24.32 -5.39 41.06
CA SER A 44 23.82 -4.02 41.03
C SER A 44 24.30 -3.23 42.26
N PRO A 45 25.03 -2.12 42.07
CA PRO A 45 25.39 -1.22 43.18
C PRO A 45 24.15 -0.54 43.79
N VAL A 46 23.04 -0.46 43.05
CA VAL A 46 21.76 0.08 43.53
C VAL A 46 21.09 -0.91 44.49
N TRP A 47 21.08 -2.21 44.20
CA TRP A 47 20.59 -3.22 45.13
C TRP A 47 21.53 -3.44 46.32
N GLU A 48 22.86 -3.34 46.14
CA GLU A 48 23.81 -3.33 47.26
C GLU A 48 23.53 -2.17 48.21
N THR A 49 23.38 -0.96 47.67
CA THR A 49 23.04 0.24 48.45
C THR A 49 21.69 0.07 49.16
N LEU A 50 20.66 -0.42 48.46
CA LEU A 50 19.33 -0.63 49.02
C LEU A 50 19.31 -1.60 50.21
N PHE A 51 20.08 -2.70 50.14
CA PHE A 51 20.05 -3.76 51.16
C PHE A 51 21.06 -3.60 52.28
N TYR A 52 22.17 -2.86 52.08
CA TYR A 52 23.26 -2.78 53.07
C TYR A 52 23.63 -1.35 53.49
N SER A 53 23.08 -0.29 52.87
CA SER A 53 23.29 1.11 53.33
C SER A 53 22.42 1.45 54.53
N LYS A 54 23.05 1.62 55.70
CA LYS A 54 22.42 1.96 57.00
C LYS A 54 21.73 3.35 57.07
N LYS A 55 21.49 4.03 55.94
CA LYS A 55 21.01 5.42 55.87
C LYS A 55 19.77 5.66 55.00
N GLN A 56 19.31 4.67 54.22
CA GLN A 56 18.32 4.92 53.15
C GLN A 56 17.12 3.97 53.13
N PHE A 57 17.11 2.89 53.93
CA PHE A 57 16.04 1.89 53.88
C PHE A 57 15.60 1.48 55.29
N GLU A 58 14.39 1.85 55.68
CA GLU A 58 13.68 1.22 56.80
C GLU A 58 13.06 -0.08 56.27
N GLU A 59 13.67 -1.22 56.60
CA GLU A 59 13.30 -2.51 56.01
C GLU A 59 11.87 -2.91 56.39
N THR A 60 10.95 -2.81 55.44
CA THR A 60 9.57 -3.28 55.60
C THR A 60 9.58 -4.82 55.56
N VAL A 61 9.59 -5.45 56.73
CA VAL A 61 9.62 -6.92 56.86
C VAL A 61 8.20 -7.49 56.83
N LYS A 62 7.95 -8.48 55.96
CA LYS A 62 6.69 -9.24 55.93
C LYS A 62 6.95 -10.74 56.04
N GLY A 63 6.81 -11.26 57.26
CA GLY A 63 7.22 -12.63 57.59
C GLY A 63 8.74 -12.75 57.60
N LYS A 64 9.30 -13.56 56.69
CA LYS A 64 10.76 -13.74 56.53
C LYS A 64 11.40 -12.92 55.40
N PHE A 65 10.64 -12.05 54.73
CA PHE A 65 11.08 -11.33 53.54
C PHE A 65 11.19 -9.82 53.80
N ALA A 66 12.22 -9.19 53.25
CA ALA A 66 12.17 -7.76 52.91
C ALA A 66 11.12 -7.53 51.82
N GLU A 67 10.31 -6.47 51.96
CA GLU A 67 9.36 -5.98 50.96
C GLU A 67 9.96 -4.76 50.24
N VAL A 68 10.11 -4.83 48.92
CA VAL A 68 10.56 -3.71 48.06
C VAL A 68 9.48 -3.42 47.01
N VAL A 69 9.17 -2.15 46.78
CA VAL A 69 8.19 -1.72 45.76
C VAL A 69 8.93 -1.23 44.51
N VAL A 70 8.50 -1.69 43.33
CA VAL A 70 9.10 -1.36 42.02
C VAL A 70 7.97 -1.11 41.01
N GLU A 71 7.18 -0.06 41.25
CA GLU A 71 5.97 0.26 40.46
C GLU A 71 6.25 0.74 39.03
N ASP A 72 7.48 1.17 38.74
CA ASP A 72 7.90 1.79 37.48
C ASP A 72 8.46 0.82 36.43
N LEU A 73 8.61 -0.47 36.77
CA LEU A 73 8.98 -1.53 35.81
C LEU A 73 7.81 -2.49 35.61
N GLU A 74 7.59 -2.94 34.37
CA GLU A 74 6.71 -4.07 34.11
C GLU A 74 7.35 -5.39 34.60
N PRO A 75 6.55 -6.34 35.13
CA PRO A 75 7.08 -7.55 35.76
C PRO A 75 8.03 -8.37 34.90
N ASP A 76 7.80 -8.45 33.60
CA ASP A 76 8.63 -9.27 32.70
C ASP A 76 10.01 -8.66 32.44
N VAL A 77 10.12 -7.31 32.44
CA VAL A 77 11.41 -6.61 32.39
C VAL A 77 12.22 -6.89 33.66
N PHE A 78 11.56 -6.88 34.83
CA PHE A 78 12.22 -7.23 36.10
C PHE A 78 12.62 -8.72 36.16
N LYS A 79 11.78 -9.63 35.64
CA LYS A 79 12.11 -11.07 35.51
C LYS A 79 13.32 -11.29 34.59
N ILE A 80 13.48 -10.47 33.53
CA ILE A 80 14.67 -10.49 32.66
C ILE A 80 15.94 -10.08 33.43
N LEU A 81 15.91 -8.95 34.17
CA LEU A 81 17.05 -8.54 35.01
C LEU A 81 17.40 -9.60 36.07
N LEU A 82 16.38 -10.17 36.73
CA LEU A 82 16.55 -11.23 37.72
C LEU A 82 17.16 -12.50 37.10
N GLY A 83 16.72 -12.87 35.90
CA GLY A 83 17.30 -13.98 35.15
C GLY A 83 18.78 -13.76 34.80
N TYR A 84 19.11 -12.55 34.35
CA TYR A 84 20.48 -12.15 34.06
C TYR A 84 21.39 -12.24 35.31
N ALA A 85 20.98 -11.64 36.43
CA ALA A 85 21.76 -11.62 37.68
C ALA A 85 22.10 -13.03 38.23
N TYR A 86 21.33 -14.06 37.88
CA TYR A 86 21.55 -15.44 38.35
C TYR A 86 22.34 -16.30 37.34
N THR A 87 22.56 -15.81 36.11
CA THR A 87 23.03 -16.65 35.00
C THR A 87 24.07 -16.02 34.07
N ASN A 88 24.27 -14.70 34.14
CA ASN A 88 24.95 -13.87 33.13
C ASN A 88 24.51 -14.24 31.70
N SER A 89 23.20 -14.37 31.51
CA SER A 89 22.56 -14.77 30.26
C SER A 89 21.20 -14.10 30.16
N VAL A 90 20.89 -13.57 28.98
CA VAL A 90 19.61 -12.90 28.71
C VAL A 90 18.90 -13.56 27.53
N SER A 91 17.57 -13.53 27.53
CA SER A 91 16.73 -13.90 26.38
C SER A 91 15.87 -12.69 26.07
N LEU A 92 16.22 -11.96 25.01
CA LEU A 92 15.54 -10.73 24.61
C LEU A 92 14.44 -11.00 23.61
N THR A 93 13.47 -10.08 23.55
CA THR A 93 12.55 -9.91 22.44
C THR A 93 12.59 -8.45 22.00
N ASP A 94 12.38 -8.21 20.72
CA ASP A 94 12.46 -6.86 20.12
C ASP A 94 11.50 -5.86 20.78
N ASN A 95 10.39 -6.34 21.34
CA ASN A 95 9.38 -5.52 22.03
C ASN A 95 9.76 -5.14 23.46
N LEU A 96 10.82 -5.73 24.04
CA LEU A 96 11.25 -5.50 25.43
C LEU A 96 12.70 -4.98 25.55
N VAL A 97 13.50 -5.00 24.48
CA VAL A 97 14.92 -4.63 24.57
C VAL A 97 15.14 -3.18 25.04
N TRP A 98 14.31 -2.22 24.62
CA TRP A 98 14.44 -0.83 25.07
C TRP A 98 14.16 -0.69 26.57
N GLN A 99 13.11 -1.34 27.05
CA GLN A 99 12.73 -1.37 28.45
C GLN A 99 13.83 -2.00 29.30
N VAL A 100 14.49 -3.05 28.81
CA VAL A 100 15.65 -3.68 29.48
C VAL A 100 16.89 -2.77 29.47
N ILE A 101 17.13 -1.97 28.41
CA ILE A 101 18.20 -0.95 28.41
C ILE A 101 17.95 0.09 29.52
N CYS A 102 16.76 0.71 29.56
CA CYS A 102 16.38 1.66 30.61
C CYS A 102 16.44 1.06 32.02
N ALA A 103 16.00 -0.20 32.17
CA ALA A 103 16.02 -0.89 33.46
C ALA A 103 17.44 -1.26 33.91
N SER A 104 18.33 -1.62 32.98
CA SER A 104 19.73 -1.91 33.26
C SER A 104 20.49 -0.66 33.69
N ASP A 105 20.24 0.48 33.01
CA ASP A 105 20.77 1.80 33.39
C ASP A 105 20.33 2.20 34.81
N LYS A 106 19.02 2.05 35.13
CA LYS A 106 18.46 2.33 36.46
C LYS A 106 19.21 1.62 37.60
N PHE A 107 19.57 0.36 37.39
CA PHE A 107 20.17 -0.49 38.41
C PHE A 107 21.69 -0.60 38.30
N GLY A 108 22.35 0.13 37.39
CA GLY A 108 23.81 0.09 37.21
C GLY A 108 24.32 -1.27 36.72
N MET A 109 23.60 -1.88 35.76
CA MET A 109 23.91 -3.18 35.17
C MET A 109 24.55 -2.99 33.78
N ASP A 110 25.69 -2.30 33.73
CA ASP A 110 26.26 -1.77 32.49
C ASP A 110 26.59 -2.85 31.44
N GLU A 111 27.08 -4.03 31.85
CA GLU A 111 27.32 -5.16 30.92
C GLU A 111 26.05 -5.62 30.19
N LEU A 112 24.90 -5.64 30.89
CA LEU A 112 23.61 -5.99 30.29
C LEU A 112 23.11 -4.87 29.37
N LYS A 113 23.26 -3.62 29.80
CA LYS A 113 22.92 -2.42 29.03
C LYS A 113 23.66 -2.44 27.67
N ASP A 114 24.98 -2.53 27.68
CA ASP A 114 25.82 -2.52 26.47
C ASP A 114 25.49 -3.71 25.55
N PHE A 115 25.22 -4.90 26.12
CA PHE A 115 24.75 -6.06 25.36
C PHE A 115 23.39 -5.79 24.67
N CYS A 116 22.40 -5.29 25.41
CA CYS A 116 21.08 -4.98 24.87
C CYS A 116 21.13 -3.87 23.81
N GLN A 117 21.96 -2.84 24.03
CA GLN A 117 22.22 -1.78 23.06
C GLN A 117 22.82 -2.32 21.75
N THR A 118 23.78 -3.25 21.85
CA THR A 118 24.38 -3.92 20.69
C THR A 118 23.34 -4.78 19.96
N TYR A 119 22.62 -5.65 20.67
CA TYR A 119 21.54 -6.48 20.10
C TYR A 119 20.51 -5.63 19.34
N LEU A 120 20.04 -4.52 19.93
CA LEU A 120 19.07 -3.62 19.31
C LEU A 120 19.61 -3.08 17.97
N VAL A 121 20.85 -2.59 17.98
CA VAL A 121 21.49 -1.98 16.81
C VAL A 121 21.73 -2.98 15.68
N GLU A 122 22.00 -4.25 16.00
CA GLU A 122 22.19 -5.34 15.03
C GLU A 122 20.87 -5.86 14.45
N ASN A 123 19.78 -5.88 15.24
CA ASN A 123 18.49 -6.45 14.85
C ASN A 123 17.46 -5.40 14.38
N LEU A 124 17.80 -4.11 14.37
CA LEU A 124 16.93 -3.01 13.91
C LEU A 124 16.47 -3.20 12.47
N ASN A 125 15.15 -3.33 12.27
CA ASN A 125 14.53 -3.67 10.99
C ASN A 125 13.19 -2.95 10.77
N GLU A 126 12.60 -3.14 9.58
CA GLU A 126 11.37 -2.45 9.14
C GLU A 126 10.09 -3.01 9.80
N GLY A 127 10.20 -4.02 10.66
CA GLY A 127 9.15 -4.54 11.54
C GLY A 127 9.21 -3.94 12.93
N ASN A 128 10.37 -3.98 13.60
CA ASN A 128 10.51 -3.53 14.99
C ASN A 128 10.72 -2.01 15.17
N CYS A 129 11.15 -1.28 14.14
CA CYS A 129 11.54 0.13 14.26
C CYS A 129 10.49 1.06 14.90
N LEU A 130 9.20 0.93 14.55
CA LEU A 130 8.14 1.78 15.15
C LEU A 130 7.91 1.45 16.63
N GLN A 131 7.94 0.16 16.98
CA GLN A 131 7.73 -0.28 18.36
C GLN A 131 8.89 0.12 19.26
N LEU A 132 10.14 0.04 18.78
CA LEU A 132 11.33 0.51 19.50
C LEU A 132 11.25 2.02 19.80
N ILE A 133 10.75 2.82 18.87
CA ILE A 133 10.46 4.25 19.11
C ILE A 133 9.36 4.41 20.15
N ASN A 134 8.28 3.62 20.08
CA ASN A 134 7.17 3.72 21.02
C ASN A 134 7.61 3.39 22.45
N SER A 135 8.37 2.31 22.63
CA SER A 135 8.97 1.92 23.91
C SER A 135 9.89 3.00 24.48
N ALA A 136 10.59 3.77 23.63
CA ALA A 136 11.41 4.89 24.11
C ALA A 136 10.56 6.02 24.73
N PHE A 137 9.44 6.40 24.12
CA PHE A 137 8.54 7.41 24.71
C PHE A 137 7.77 6.89 25.93
N GLN A 138 7.44 5.59 25.97
CA GLN A 138 6.84 4.95 27.13
C GLN A 138 7.80 4.88 28.33
N CYS A 139 9.10 4.63 28.11
CA CYS A 139 10.12 4.52 29.16
C CYS A 139 10.57 5.85 29.80
N SER A 140 9.88 6.96 29.55
CA SER A 140 10.26 8.34 29.94
C SER A 140 10.39 8.64 31.46
N PHE A 141 10.34 7.63 32.32
CA PHE A 141 10.78 7.72 33.72
C PHE A 141 12.31 7.64 33.87
N ILE A 142 13.02 7.05 32.89
CA ILE A 142 14.46 6.75 32.98
C ILE A 142 15.18 7.10 31.67
N ILE A 143 16.42 7.58 31.77
CA ILE A 143 17.27 8.12 30.70
C ILE A 143 16.80 9.48 30.14
N SER A 144 17.33 10.54 30.79
CA SER A 144 17.55 11.90 30.27
C SER A 144 16.32 12.79 29.96
N PRO A 145 16.31 14.07 30.44
CA PRO A 145 15.36 15.10 29.96
C PRO A 145 15.67 15.59 28.53
N ASN A 146 16.51 14.85 27.78
CA ASN A 146 16.81 15.05 26.37
C ASN A 146 16.81 13.68 25.66
N LEU A 147 15.69 12.96 25.70
CA LEU A 147 15.53 11.66 25.02
C LEU A 147 15.91 11.73 23.52
N GLU A 148 15.61 12.85 22.88
CA GLU A 148 16.00 13.21 21.50
C GLU A 148 17.52 13.27 21.24
N LYS A 149 18.35 13.30 22.30
CA LYS A 149 19.82 13.34 22.22
C LYS A 149 20.46 11.98 22.54
N ASP A 150 19.67 10.95 22.83
CA ASP A 150 20.20 9.59 22.99
C ASP A 150 20.78 9.08 21.65
N PRO A 151 22.01 8.55 21.62
CA PRO A 151 22.68 8.18 20.37
C PRO A 151 22.03 6.96 19.68
N ILE A 152 21.35 6.09 20.42
CA ILE A 152 20.70 4.89 19.90
C ILE A 152 19.33 5.25 19.37
N LEU A 153 18.55 6.06 20.09
CA LEU A 153 17.28 6.57 19.59
C LEU A 153 17.48 7.41 18.32
N ASN A 154 18.54 8.23 18.27
CA ASN A 154 18.94 8.91 17.03
C ASN A 154 19.26 7.94 15.88
N ARG A 155 19.89 6.79 16.17
CA ARG A 155 20.16 5.75 15.17
C ARG A 155 18.89 5.07 14.68
N ILE A 156 17.91 4.83 15.57
CA ILE A 156 16.58 4.33 15.22
C ILE A 156 15.82 5.37 14.35
N PHE A 157 15.84 6.66 14.73
CA PHE A 157 15.21 7.73 13.94
C PHE A 157 15.85 7.89 12.56
N GLN A 158 17.18 7.82 12.44
CA GLN A 158 17.86 7.84 11.14
C GLN A 158 17.51 6.63 10.28
N PHE A 159 17.27 5.45 10.87
CA PHE A 159 16.76 4.29 10.15
C PHE A 159 15.32 4.52 9.68
N PHE A 160 14.44 5.00 10.57
CA PHE A 160 13.06 5.36 10.24
C PHE A 160 12.99 6.36 9.08
N GLN A 161 13.70 7.49 9.14
CA GLN A 161 13.73 8.49 8.06
C GLN A 161 14.22 7.93 6.71
N LYS A 162 15.15 6.96 6.73
CA LYS A 162 15.64 6.28 5.52
C LYS A 162 14.66 5.22 4.99
N LYS A 163 13.73 4.73 5.81
CA LYS A 163 12.82 3.62 5.52
C LYS A 163 11.32 3.97 5.60
N SER A 164 10.96 5.21 5.92
CA SER A 164 9.61 5.63 6.27
C SER A 164 8.58 5.24 5.21
N SER A 165 8.92 5.40 3.93
CA SER A 165 8.04 5.01 2.81
C SER A 165 7.67 3.51 2.82
N LYS A 166 8.58 2.60 3.21
CA LYS A 166 8.29 1.16 3.33
C LYS A 166 7.61 0.81 4.65
N ILE A 167 7.91 1.55 5.72
CA ILE A 167 7.33 1.34 7.05
C ILE A 167 5.87 1.81 7.08
N LEU A 168 5.58 3.02 6.61
CA LEU A 168 4.26 3.67 6.62
C LEU A 168 3.32 3.21 5.48
N ARG A 169 3.82 2.39 4.55
CA ARG A 169 2.98 1.63 3.59
C ARG A 169 2.30 0.41 4.21
N LYS A 170 2.72 -0.05 5.39
CA LYS A 170 2.04 -1.15 6.07
C LYS A 170 0.73 -0.64 6.67
N ASN A 171 -0.39 -1.23 6.26
CA ASN A 171 -1.70 -1.01 6.87
C ASN A 171 -1.60 -1.18 8.40
N ASN A 172 -2.35 -0.38 9.16
CA ASN A 172 -2.45 -0.43 10.63
C ASN A 172 -1.15 -0.09 11.40
N CYS A 173 -0.06 0.32 10.74
CA CYS A 173 1.24 0.54 11.39
C CYS A 173 1.26 1.64 12.48
N LEU A 174 0.25 2.50 12.53
CA LEU A 174 0.11 3.58 13.53
C LEU A 174 -0.88 3.24 14.65
N ASN A 175 -1.51 2.06 14.64
CA ASN A 175 -2.65 1.76 15.52
C ASN A 175 -2.26 1.59 16.99
N GLU A 176 -1.19 0.86 17.28
CA GLU A 176 -0.77 0.52 18.66
C GLU A 176 0.23 1.53 19.27
N LEU A 177 0.57 2.59 18.53
CA LEU A 177 1.51 3.62 18.99
C LEU A 177 0.85 4.60 19.98
N ASP A 178 1.63 5.15 20.91
CA ASP A 178 1.18 6.18 21.84
C ASP A 178 0.96 7.52 21.11
N GLU A 179 0.03 8.35 21.58
CA GLU A 179 -0.21 9.68 21.00
C GLU A 179 1.06 10.55 21.02
N LYS A 180 1.87 10.47 22.08
CA LYS A 180 3.18 11.17 22.17
C LYS A 180 4.15 10.73 21.06
N THR A 181 4.23 9.43 20.82
CA THR A 181 5.06 8.84 19.75
C THR A 181 4.62 9.35 18.39
N LEU A 182 3.32 9.38 18.14
CA LEU A 182 2.76 9.88 16.89
C LEU A 182 2.98 11.39 16.72
N VAL A 183 2.76 12.19 17.77
CA VAL A 183 3.07 13.63 17.76
C VAL A 183 4.55 13.87 17.42
N PHE A 184 5.47 13.12 18.01
CA PHE A 184 6.89 13.23 17.67
C PHE A 184 7.18 12.85 16.21
N LEU A 185 6.64 11.71 15.74
CA LEU A 185 6.86 11.23 14.37
C LEU A 185 6.32 12.22 13.33
N LEU A 186 5.07 12.68 13.49
CA LEU A 186 4.41 13.59 12.54
C LEU A 186 5.11 14.96 12.45
N ASN A 187 5.67 15.47 13.56
CA ASN A 187 6.47 16.70 13.54
C ASN A 187 7.87 16.52 12.92
N SER A 188 8.29 15.30 12.55
CA SER A 188 9.64 15.06 12.01
C SER A 188 9.75 15.58 10.56
N PRO A 189 10.61 16.57 10.26
CA PRO A 189 10.71 17.20 8.94
C PRO A 189 11.33 16.31 7.85
N HIS A 190 11.54 15.02 8.14
CA HIS A 190 12.25 14.05 7.31
C HIS A 190 11.45 12.76 7.07
N ILE A 191 10.15 12.75 7.37
CA ILE A 191 9.26 11.70 6.86
C ILE A 191 9.25 11.77 5.33
N ARG A 192 9.71 10.70 4.69
CA ARG A 192 9.62 10.49 3.24
C ARG A 192 8.34 9.70 2.95
N PHE A 193 7.20 10.36 3.03
CA PHE A 193 5.88 9.79 2.78
C PHE A 193 4.90 10.90 2.38
N PRO A 194 3.94 10.67 1.47
CA PRO A 194 2.96 11.70 1.09
C PRO A 194 1.98 11.99 2.23
N GLU A 195 1.71 13.26 2.54
CA GLU A 195 0.81 13.62 3.64
C GLU A 195 -0.64 13.17 3.37
N THR A 196 -1.04 13.06 2.09
CA THR A 196 -2.30 12.42 1.67
C THR A 196 -2.39 10.94 2.10
N GLU A 197 -1.30 10.18 2.02
CA GLU A 197 -1.26 8.79 2.51
C GLU A 197 -1.15 8.73 4.04
N LEU A 198 -0.45 9.69 4.65
CA LEU A 198 -0.31 9.79 6.10
C LEU A 198 -1.66 10.09 6.77
N TYR A 199 -2.50 10.91 6.14
CA TYR A 199 -3.90 11.11 6.48
C TYR A 199 -4.69 9.78 6.50
N TYR A 200 -4.56 8.94 5.46
CA TYR A 200 -5.23 7.63 5.43
C TYR A 200 -4.71 6.67 6.51
N ARG A 201 -3.40 6.64 6.80
CA ARG A 201 -2.85 5.87 7.94
C ARG A 201 -3.34 6.38 9.31
N LEU A 202 -3.66 7.68 9.45
CA LEU A 202 -4.32 8.19 10.65
C LEU A 202 -5.82 7.84 10.69
N LEU A 203 -6.52 7.80 9.56
CA LEU A 203 -7.91 7.32 9.47
C LEU A 203 -8.04 5.84 9.89
N GLU A 204 -7.08 4.99 9.50
CA GLU A 204 -6.95 3.61 9.97
C GLU A 204 -6.86 3.54 11.51
N ARG A 205 -6.04 4.40 12.12
CA ARG A 205 -5.96 4.54 13.58
C ARG A 205 -7.27 5.06 14.18
N GLY A 206 -7.95 6.02 13.54
CA GLY A 206 -9.25 6.54 14.01
C GLY A 206 -10.32 5.46 14.06
N ASN A 207 -10.35 4.57 13.05
CA ASN A 207 -11.18 3.36 13.06
C ASN A 207 -10.81 2.43 14.22
N PHE A 208 -9.51 2.14 14.40
CA PHE A 208 -9.02 1.29 15.49
C PHE A 208 -9.39 1.82 16.88
N LEU A 209 -9.22 3.13 17.13
CA LEU A 209 -9.57 3.77 18.40
C LEU A 209 -11.09 3.76 18.68
N CYS A 210 -11.91 3.99 17.65
CA CYS A 210 -13.36 3.82 17.77
C CYS A 210 -13.74 2.39 18.17
N ASN A 211 -13.18 1.38 17.49
CA ASN A 211 -13.45 -0.03 17.81
C ASN A 211 -12.94 -0.43 19.21
N GLN A 212 -11.78 0.06 19.66
CA GLN A 212 -11.30 -0.15 21.05
C GLN A 212 -12.21 0.47 22.12
N LYS A 213 -12.95 1.53 21.76
CA LYS A 213 -13.91 2.23 22.64
C LYS A 213 -15.35 1.73 22.51
N GLU A 214 -15.59 0.70 21.70
CA GLU A 214 -16.93 0.20 21.34
C GLU A 214 -17.83 1.28 20.67
N ILE A 215 -17.21 2.29 20.06
CA ILE A 215 -17.87 3.38 19.34
C ILE A 215 -17.97 3.02 17.85
N MET A 216 -19.15 3.21 17.24
CA MET A 216 -19.34 3.03 15.80
C MET A 216 -18.39 3.96 15.00
N PRO A 217 -17.50 3.43 14.13
CA PRO A 217 -16.45 4.20 13.46
C PRO A 217 -16.95 4.98 12.23
N THR A 218 -17.98 5.81 12.43
CA THR A 218 -18.42 6.82 11.44
C THR A 218 -17.28 7.79 11.12
N GLU A 219 -17.29 8.45 9.95
CA GLU A 219 -16.25 9.45 9.60
C GLU A 219 -16.03 10.48 10.70
N LYS A 220 -17.12 11.00 11.28
CA LYS A 220 -17.09 11.96 12.38
C LYS A 220 -16.35 11.40 13.59
N ASN A 221 -16.63 10.15 13.99
CA ASN A 221 -16.01 9.56 15.17
C ASN A 221 -14.54 9.22 14.90
N LYS A 222 -14.22 8.67 13.73
CA LYS A 222 -12.83 8.41 13.31
C LYS A 222 -11.98 9.68 13.35
N HIS A 223 -12.47 10.78 12.75
CA HIS A 223 -11.78 12.07 12.74
C HIS A 223 -11.68 12.72 14.12
N MET A 224 -12.70 12.59 14.97
CA MET A 224 -12.70 13.12 16.34
C MET A 224 -11.60 12.46 17.20
N GLU A 225 -11.46 11.13 17.10
CA GLU A 225 -10.45 10.33 17.81
C GLU A 225 -8.99 10.68 17.45
N ILE A 226 -8.75 11.17 16.22
CA ILE A 226 -7.41 11.54 15.72
C ILE A 226 -7.24 13.06 15.55
N SER A 227 -8.19 13.86 16.04
CA SER A 227 -8.27 15.31 15.77
C SER A 227 -7.07 16.13 16.27
N ASN A 228 -6.26 15.61 17.20
CA ASN A 228 -4.99 16.22 17.59
C ASN A 228 -3.87 15.95 16.58
N LEU A 229 -3.84 14.75 16.00
CA LEU A 229 -2.81 14.29 15.06
C LEU A 229 -3.02 14.88 13.67
N LEU A 230 -4.29 15.05 13.24
CA LEU A 230 -4.62 15.68 11.96
C LEU A 230 -4.08 17.11 11.84
N LYS A 231 -4.06 17.87 12.94
CA LYS A 231 -3.52 19.25 13.01
C LYS A 231 -2.01 19.33 12.80
N LEU A 232 -1.30 18.20 12.76
CA LEU A 232 0.13 18.11 12.49
C LEU A 232 0.43 17.81 11.01
N LEU A 233 -0.61 17.52 10.21
CA LEU A 233 -0.47 17.27 8.78
C LEU A 233 -0.47 18.58 7.98
N LYS A 234 0.39 18.63 6.97
CA LYS A 234 0.55 19.75 6.06
C LYS A 234 -0.52 19.72 4.97
N LEU A 235 -1.59 20.48 5.16
CA LEU A 235 -2.72 20.58 4.23
C LEU A 235 -2.29 21.08 2.84
N GLU A 236 -1.26 21.91 2.76
CA GLU A 236 -0.65 22.38 1.52
C GLU A 236 -0.07 21.23 0.67
N LEU A 237 0.26 20.08 1.28
CA LEU A 237 0.76 18.87 0.60
C LEU A 237 -0.35 17.81 0.36
N PHE A 238 -1.63 18.17 0.51
CA PHE A 238 -2.75 17.27 0.25
C PHE A 238 -3.18 17.32 -1.22
N SER A 239 -3.64 16.17 -1.75
CA SER A 239 -4.22 16.13 -3.09
C SER A 239 -5.45 17.04 -3.22
N MET A 240 -5.58 17.73 -4.36
CA MET A 240 -6.70 18.62 -4.67
C MET A 240 -8.08 17.94 -4.77
N SER A 241 -8.13 16.61 -4.81
CA SER A 241 -9.34 15.79 -4.56
C SER A 241 -9.67 15.76 -3.08
N LEU A 242 -8.72 15.35 -2.23
CA LEU A 242 -8.90 15.23 -0.78
C LEU A 242 -9.22 16.58 -0.12
N LEU A 243 -8.57 17.68 -0.52
CA LEU A 243 -8.91 19.01 0.00
C LEU A 243 -10.37 19.42 -0.28
N LYS A 244 -10.92 19.03 -1.43
CA LYS A 244 -12.33 19.28 -1.78
C LYS A 244 -13.29 18.37 -1.02
N GLU A 245 -12.86 17.17 -0.66
CA GLU A 245 -13.62 16.23 0.18
C GLU A 245 -13.70 16.74 1.62
N LEU A 246 -12.55 17.05 2.22
CA LEU A 246 -12.42 17.61 3.58
C LEU A 246 -13.22 18.90 3.79
N LYS A 247 -13.31 19.74 2.75
CA LYS A 247 -14.12 20.97 2.77
C LYS A 247 -15.61 20.73 3.04
N ASN A 248 -16.13 19.56 2.71
CA ASN A 248 -17.54 19.19 2.99
C ASN A 248 -17.70 18.49 4.36
N LEU A 249 -16.60 18.04 4.96
CA LEU A 249 -16.58 17.20 6.17
C LEU A 249 -16.36 18.01 7.46
N ASN A 250 -15.81 19.22 7.36
CA ASN A 250 -15.74 20.21 8.45
C ASN A 250 -14.92 19.75 9.68
N TYR A 251 -13.92 18.87 9.47
CA TYR A 251 -13.02 18.33 10.51
C TYR A 251 -11.68 19.08 10.63
N PHE A 252 -11.30 19.84 9.60
CA PHE A 252 -10.23 20.82 9.64
C PHE A 252 -10.83 22.23 9.56
N ASP A 253 -10.03 23.25 9.86
CA ASP A 253 -10.44 24.64 9.69
C ASP A 253 -10.69 24.95 8.20
N LEU A 254 -11.88 25.50 7.90
CA LEU A 254 -12.26 25.87 6.53
C LEU A 254 -11.36 26.96 5.95
N GLU A 255 -10.81 27.85 6.79
CA GLU A 255 -9.88 28.90 6.34
C GLU A 255 -8.55 28.27 5.89
N GLN A 256 -8.03 27.31 6.66
CA GLN A 256 -6.81 26.55 6.31
C GLN A 256 -7.01 25.67 5.06
N ILE A 257 -8.17 25.00 4.92
CA ILE A 257 -8.48 24.24 3.69
C ILE A 257 -8.54 25.17 2.47
N ASN A 258 -9.16 26.34 2.60
CA ASN A 258 -9.24 27.31 1.49
C ASN A 258 -7.85 27.84 1.12
N GLN A 259 -7.02 28.19 2.10
CA GLN A 259 -5.63 28.61 1.87
C GLN A 259 -4.82 27.52 1.16
N ALA A 260 -4.86 26.27 1.64
CA ALA A 260 -4.16 25.15 1.01
C ALA A 260 -4.63 24.88 -0.43
N ILE A 261 -5.92 25.09 -0.71
CA ILE A 261 -6.49 25.05 -2.08
C ILE A 261 -5.94 26.19 -2.94
N GLU A 262 -5.86 27.42 -2.43
CA GLU A 262 -5.31 28.57 -3.16
C GLU A 262 -3.81 28.39 -3.44
N GLU A 263 -3.03 27.92 -2.47
CA GLU A 263 -1.60 27.60 -2.60
C GLU A 263 -1.36 26.47 -3.63
N ASN A 264 -2.13 25.38 -3.59
CA ASN A 264 -2.07 24.32 -4.61
C ASN A 264 -2.39 24.85 -6.02
N ASN A 265 -3.40 25.71 -6.16
CA ASN A 265 -3.71 26.34 -7.44
C ASN A 265 -2.60 27.31 -7.88
N ALA A 266 -1.96 28.01 -6.95
CA ALA A 266 -0.82 28.89 -7.23
C ALA A 266 0.41 28.10 -7.68
N GLU A 267 0.72 26.95 -7.06
CA GLU A 267 1.78 26.04 -7.54
C GLU A 267 1.47 25.51 -8.94
N ILE A 268 0.25 25.01 -9.18
CA ILE A 268 -0.17 24.52 -10.50
C ILE A 268 -0.04 25.62 -11.57
N ASN A 269 -0.40 26.87 -11.23
CA ASN A 269 -0.25 28.00 -12.14
C ASN A 269 1.22 28.42 -12.33
N ASN A 270 2.03 28.36 -11.26
CA ASN A 270 3.48 28.62 -11.33
C ASN A 270 4.24 27.55 -12.12
N VAL A 271 3.83 26.28 -12.06
CA VAL A 271 4.38 25.23 -12.93
C VAL A 271 4.01 25.53 -14.38
N LYS A 272 2.74 25.86 -14.66
CA LYS A 272 2.29 26.24 -16.02
C LYS A 272 3.01 27.48 -16.57
N THR A 273 3.28 28.51 -15.77
CA THR A 273 4.04 29.69 -16.22
C THR A 273 5.54 29.43 -16.33
N ASN A 274 6.11 28.54 -15.51
CA ASN A 274 7.51 28.09 -15.66
C ASN A 274 7.71 27.14 -16.85
N GLU A 275 6.73 26.31 -17.20
CA GLU A 275 6.75 25.53 -18.44
C GLU A 275 6.48 26.42 -19.65
N GLY A 276 5.50 27.34 -19.56
CA GLY A 276 5.24 28.37 -20.54
C GLY A 276 6.49 29.18 -20.87
N THR A 277 7.14 29.78 -19.87
CA THR A 277 8.40 30.52 -20.07
C THR A 277 9.57 29.63 -20.50
N LYS A 278 9.63 28.33 -20.15
CA LYS A 278 10.62 27.40 -20.74
C LYS A 278 10.35 27.11 -22.21
N ILE A 279 9.09 27.09 -22.63
CA ILE A 279 8.67 26.94 -24.03
C ILE A 279 8.93 28.25 -24.79
N GLU A 280 8.57 29.40 -24.24
CA GLU A 280 8.87 30.73 -24.80
C GLU A 280 10.37 31.00 -24.90
N ASN A 281 11.18 30.60 -23.91
CA ASN A 281 12.65 30.68 -24.02
C ASN A 281 13.24 29.70 -25.05
N ARG A 282 12.56 28.59 -25.37
CA ARG A 282 12.95 27.70 -26.47
C ARG A 282 12.55 28.27 -27.83
N ILE A 283 11.34 28.83 -27.95
CA ILE A 283 10.85 29.52 -29.16
C ILE A 283 11.69 30.78 -29.42
N GLY A 284 11.97 31.56 -28.38
CA GLY A 284 12.85 32.74 -28.43
C GLY A 284 14.25 32.38 -28.91
N LYS A 285 14.87 31.33 -28.37
CA LYS A 285 16.18 30.86 -28.88
C LYS A 285 16.12 30.28 -30.30
N GLN A 286 15.00 29.70 -30.72
CA GLN A 286 14.79 29.33 -32.12
C GLN A 286 14.61 30.56 -33.02
N GLN A 287 13.96 31.63 -32.54
CA GLN A 287 13.81 32.90 -33.26
C GLN A 287 15.12 33.70 -33.30
N GLU A 288 15.92 33.72 -32.23
CA GLU A 288 17.28 34.29 -32.23
C GLU A 288 18.19 33.53 -33.20
N ASN A 289 18.16 32.19 -33.19
CA ASN A 289 18.91 31.40 -34.16
C ASN A 289 18.46 31.67 -35.60
N ASN A 290 17.15 31.71 -35.88
CA ASN A 290 16.63 32.02 -37.21
C ASN A 290 16.95 33.46 -37.66
N ASN A 291 16.96 34.43 -36.74
CA ASN A 291 17.34 35.80 -37.03
C ASN A 291 18.84 35.95 -37.28
N ASN A 292 19.69 35.17 -36.60
CA ASN A 292 21.13 35.09 -36.89
C ASN A 292 21.39 34.43 -38.26
N ASP A 293 20.62 33.42 -38.63
CA ASP A 293 20.68 32.77 -39.95
C ASP A 293 20.21 33.72 -41.08
N LEU A 294 19.20 34.55 -40.82
CA LEU A 294 18.78 35.64 -41.71
C LEU A 294 19.81 36.78 -41.79
N GLY A 295 20.53 37.07 -40.70
CA GLY A 295 21.62 38.06 -40.68
C GLY A 295 22.82 37.64 -41.54
N ASN A 296 23.18 36.35 -41.55
CA ASN A 296 24.29 35.86 -42.36
C ASN A 296 23.95 35.73 -43.86
N LYS A 297 22.69 35.48 -44.23
CA LYS A 297 22.28 35.32 -45.64
C LYS A 297 22.26 36.60 -46.48
N VAL A 298 22.50 37.77 -45.90
CA VAL A 298 22.59 39.04 -46.64
C VAL A 298 24.02 39.33 -47.17
N ASN A 299 25.02 38.53 -46.79
CA ASN A 299 26.44 38.77 -47.15
C ASN A 299 27.01 37.82 -48.23
N GLU A 300 26.22 36.88 -48.79
CA GLU A 300 26.70 35.92 -49.81
C GLU A 300 25.96 35.99 -51.17
N GLU A 301 25.08 36.97 -51.39
CA GLU A 301 24.44 37.22 -52.71
C GLU A 301 25.01 38.45 -53.47
N GLU A 302 26.07 39.11 -52.95
CA GLU A 302 26.80 40.18 -53.65
C GLU A 302 28.24 39.76 -54.07
N LYS A 303 28.36 38.67 -54.84
CA LYS A 303 29.51 38.43 -55.74
C LYS A 303 29.25 37.36 -56.81
N GLU A 304 30.05 37.44 -57.87
CA GLU A 304 30.22 36.41 -58.91
C GLU A 304 28.99 36.06 -59.77
N SER A 305 28.23 37.09 -60.17
CA SER A 305 27.37 37.06 -61.36
C SER A 305 28.08 37.60 -62.62
N GLU A 306 29.40 37.41 -62.76
CA GLU A 306 30.16 37.92 -63.91
C GLU A 306 31.34 37.00 -64.30
N ASN A 307 31.08 36.03 -65.18
CA ASN A 307 31.88 35.75 -66.39
C ASN A 307 31.20 34.69 -67.27
N GLU A 308 31.21 34.91 -68.59
CA GLU A 308 30.60 34.02 -69.59
C GLU A 308 31.63 33.14 -70.31
N LYS A 309 31.16 32.06 -70.96
CA LYS A 309 31.85 31.26 -72.02
C LYS A 309 33.05 30.44 -71.52
N GLU A 310 33.41 29.28 -72.07
CA GLU A 310 33.23 28.71 -73.42
C GLU A 310 33.10 27.16 -73.39
N LYS A 311 32.85 26.54 -74.56
CA LYS A 311 33.15 25.12 -74.96
C LYS A 311 32.52 24.01 -74.10
N GLU A 312 31.57 23.18 -74.54
CA GLU A 312 31.30 22.52 -75.84
C GLU A 312 32.32 21.44 -76.25
N LYS A 313 31.78 20.22 -76.53
CA LYS A 313 32.32 19.04 -77.28
C LYS A 313 32.95 17.84 -76.53
N GLU A 314 32.46 16.64 -76.94
CA GLU A 314 33.15 15.31 -77.02
C GLU A 314 33.53 14.56 -75.71
N LYS A 315 33.55 13.21 -75.59
CA LYS A 315 33.21 12.03 -76.44
C LYS A 315 32.91 10.81 -75.50
N GLU A 316 31.87 10.00 -75.70
CA GLU A 316 31.79 8.69 -76.43
C GLU A 316 32.49 7.45 -75.79
N ASN A 317 31.79 6.30 -75.86
CA ASN A 317 32.26 4.88 -75.74
C ASN A 317 32.79 4.39 -74.37
N GLU A 318 32.83 3.11 -73.94
CA GLU A 318 32.50 1.73 -74.44
C GLU A 318 32.46 0.76 -73.20
N HIS A 319 32.05 -0.52 -73.14
CA HIS A 319 31.41 -1.54 -74.03
C HIS A 319 30.66 -2.61 -73.15
N GLU A 320 29.71 -3.35 -73.73
CA GLU A 320 28.94 -4.55 -73.28
C GLU A 320 29.54 -5.65 -72.35
N LYS A 321 28.65 -6.35 -71.59
CA LYS A 321 28.27 -7.81 -71.70
C LYS A 321 27.58 -8.32 -70.42
N GLU A 322 26.74 -9.36 -70.36
CA GLU A 322 25.73 -10.03 -71.21
C GLU A 322 25.34 -11.35 -70.49
N LYS A 323 24.07 -11.77 -70.57
CA LYS A 323 23.53 -13.15 -70.33
C LYS A 323 23.64 -13.75 -68.89
N GLY A 324 22.60 -14.40 -68.36
CA GLY A 324 21.21 -14.50 -68.85
C GLY A 324 20.32 -15.56 -68.17
N ASN A 325 19.03 -15.53 -68.54
CA ASN A 325 17.96 -16.53 -68.39
C ASN A 325 17.51 -17.02 -66.99
N GLY A 326 16.19 -16.95 -66.78
CA GLY A 326 15.49 -17.50 -65.61
C GLY A 326 14.00 -17.10 -65.60
N ASN A 327 13.28 -17.37 -66.69
CA ASN A 327 11.96 -16.74 -66.94
C ASN A 327 10.79 -17.44 -66.22
N GLU A 328 9.76 -16.64 -65.93
CA GLU A 328 8.35 -17.02 -65.77
C GLU A 328 7.98 -18.32 -65.03
N ASN A 329 7.44 -18.17 -63.82
CA ASN A 329 6.18 -18.83 -63.50
C ASN A 329 5.34 -18.07 -62.45
N ASN A 330 4.03 -18.31 -62.47
CA ASN A 330 3.05 -17.85 -61.47
C ASN A 330 2.81 -16.34 -61.32
N LYS A 331 2.32 -15.72 -62.40
CA LYS A 331 1.26 -14.69 -62.32
C LYS A 331 -0.10 -15.27 -61.82
N ILE A 332 -0.08 -16.17 -60.82
CA ILE A 332 -1.25 -16.62 -60.04
C ILE A 332 -0.83 -16.72 -58.57
N LYS A 333 -1.01 -15.61 -57.83
CA LYS A 333 -1.30 -15.56 -56.38
C LYS A 333 -1.59 -14.12 -55.91
N LYS A 334 -2.62 -13.50 -56.49
CA LYS A 334 -3.46 -12.60 -55.67
C LYS A 334 -4.11 -13.46 -54.57
N LEU A 335 -4.38 -12.86 -53.41
CA LEU A 335 -4.83 -13.53 -52.18
C LEU A 335 -3.77 -14.45 -51.55
N ILE A 336 -2.84 -13.83 -50.81
CA ILE A 336 -2.62 -14.03 -49.36
C ILE A 336 -1.74 -12.85 -48.92
N THR A 337 -2.34 -11.83 -48.31
CA THR A 337 -1.61 -10.79 -47.56
C THR A 337 -1.27 -11.33 -46.18
N ASN A 338 -0.03 -11.14 -45.73
CA ASN A 338 0.46 -11.69 -44.47
C ASN A 338 -0.29 -11.10 -43.26
N PRO A 339 -0.96 -11.92 -42.42
CA PRO A 339 -1.66 -11.42 -41.22
C PRO A 339 -0.74 -10.69 -40.22
N GLN A 340 0.57 -10.96 -40.26
CA GLN A 340 1.53 -10.39 -39.30
C GLN A 340 1.94 -8.93 -39.60
N GLU A 341 1.55 -8.36 -40.75
CA GLU A 341 1.88 -6.96 -41.10
C GLU A 341 0.73 -5.98 -40.82
N GLN A 342 -0.51 -6.47 -40.61
CA GLN A 342 -1.62 -5.62 -40.12
C GLN A 342 -1.69 -5.52 -38.59
N LEU A 343 -0.85 -6.29 -37.86
CA LEU A 343 -0.79 -6.31 -36.39
C LEU A 343 0.29 -5.38 -35.79
N LYS A 344 0.95 -4.53 -36.59
CA LYS A 344 2.03 -3.62 -36.14
C LYS A 344 1.70 -2.12 -36.18
N SER A 345 0.42 -1.75 -36.14
CA SER A 345 -0.03 -0.35 -36.20
C SER A 345 -0.93 0.10 -35.04
N ARG A 346 -1.20 -0.75 -34.04
CA ARG A 346 -1.91 -0.35 -32.80
C ARG A 346 -0.92 -0.02 -31.67
N LYS A 347 -0.58 1.27 -31.62
CA LYS A 347 -0.10 2.08 -30.48
C LYS A 347 1.07 1.57 -29.61
N SER A 348 2.05 2.46 -29.41
CA SER A 348 2.78 2.56 -28.15
C SER A 348 1.78 2.95 -27.06
N ASN A 349 1.38 2.01 -26.21
CA ASN A 349 0.30 2.21 -25.24
C ASN A 349 0.79 2.88 -23.95
N ASN A 350 0.27 4.09 -23.70
CA ASN A 350 0.31 4.75 -22.41
C ASN A 350 -0.98 4.38 -21.64
N ILE A 351 -0.87 3.98 -20.37
CA ILE A 351 -2.02 3.56 -19.55
C ILE A 351 -3.12 4.64 -19.47
N LYS A 352 -2.76 5.92 -19.62
CA LYS A 352 -3.68 7.07 -19.71
C LYS A 352 -4.65 7.00 -20.89
N ASP A 353 -4.24 6.40 -22.01
CA ASP A 353 -5.02 6.35 -23.25
C ASP A 353 -6.10 5.25 -23.25
N LEU A 354 -6.12 4.38 -22.23
CA LEU A 354 -7.15 3.35 -22.05
C LEU A 354 -8.52 3.96 -21.82
N LYS A 355 -9.51 3.45 -22.56
CA LYS A 355 -10.93 3.74 -22.36
C LYS A 355 -11.59 2.58 -21.62
N ILE A 356 -12.05 2.85 -20.40
CA ILE A 356 -12.73 1.87 -19.55
C ILE A 356 -14.20 2.21 -19.43
N LEU A 357 -15.08 1.21 -19.53
CA LEU A 357 -16.49 1.35 -19.16
C LEU A 357 -16.79 0.54 -17.89
N ILE A 358 -17.32 1.20 -16.88
CA ILE A 358 -17.90 0.56 -15.69
C ILE A 358 -19.37 0.23 -15.96
N LEU A 359 -19.76 -1.03 -15.73
CA LEU A 359 -21.14 -1.50 -15.73
C LEU A 359 -21.52 -1.94 -14.31
N THR A 360 -22.43 -1.20 -13.66
CA THR A 360 -23.03 -1.58 -12.37
C THR A 360 -24.49 -1.09 -12.33
N PRO A 361 -25.42 -1.78 -11.62
CA PRO A 361 -26.61 -1.12 -11.13
C PRO A 361 -26.24 0.05 -10.20
N ASN A 362 -27.09 1.08 -10.17
CA ASN A 362 -27.03 2.14 -9.16
C ASN A 362 -28.45 2.71 -8.98
N ASP A 363 -29.12 2.37 -7.90
CA ASP A 363 -30.40 2.99 -7.55
C ASP A 363 -30.12 4.24 -6.70
N SER A 364 -30.49 5.41 -7.22
CA SER A 364 -30.19 6.71 -6.61
C SER A 364 -31.21 7.10 -5.51
N THR A 365 -31.79 6.12 -4.83
CA THR A 365 -32.75 6.31 -3.73
C THR A 365 -32.09 6.38 -2.34
N GLU A 366 -30.84 5.93 -2.20
CA GLU A 366 -30.07 6.04 -0.94
C GLU A 366 -28.74 6.81 -1.13
N GLU A 367 -28.55 7.86 -0.32
CA GLU A 367 -27.52 8.91 -0.47
C GLU A 367 -26.06 8.41 -0.40
N HIS A 368 -25.82 7.23 0.15
CA HIS A 368 -24.49 6.61 0.20
C HIS A 368 -24.19 5.79 -1.06
N ARG A 369 -25.22 5.16 -1.67
CA ARG A 369 -25.07 4.29 -2.85
C ARG A 369 -24.83 5.06 -4.14
N GLU A 370 -25.45 6.24 -4.29
CA GLU A 370 -25.28 7.10 -5.47
C GLU A 370 -23.79 7.38 -5.76
N LYS A 371 -22.97 7.48 -4.70
CA LYS A 371 -21.54 7.77 -4.75
C LYS A 371 -20.70 6.60 -5.26
N VAL A 372 -21.14 5.34 -5.10
CA VAL A 372 -20.37 4.12 -5.38
C VAL A 372 -19.72 4.09 -6.77
N PRO A 373 -20.43 4.28 -7.90
CA PRO A 373 -19.78 4.25 -9.21
C PRO A 373 -18.84 5.43 -9.43
N SER A 374 -19.10 6.57 -8.77
CA SER A 374 -18.21 7.72 -8.78
C SER A 374 -16.89 7.44 -8.04
N ASP A 375 -16.95 6.67 -6.95
CA ASP A 375 -15.79 6.33 -6.13
C ASP A 375 -14.92 5.26 -6.78
N VAL A 376 -15.53 4.25 -7.41
CA VAL A 376 -14.80 3.29 -8.25
C VAL A 376 -14.16 3.99 -9.45
N LYS A 377 -14.86 4.95 -10.08
CA LYS A 377 -14.29 5.80 -11.15
C LYS A 377 -13.07 6.61 -10.65
N LYS A 378 -13.18 7.33 -9.53
CA LYS A 378 -12.06 8.06 -8.90
C LYS A 378 -10.89 7.11 -8.56
N SER A 379 -11.18 5.94 -8.02
CA SER A 379 -10.21 4.92 -7.63
C SER A 379 -9.38 4.47 -8.84
N ILE A 380 -10.04 4.06 -9.93
CA ILE A 380 -9.35 3.67 -11.18
C ILE A 380 -8.58 4.87 -11.77
N GLN A 381 -9.17 6.08 -11.79
CA GLN A 381 -8.48 7.28 -12.28
C GLN A 381 -7.24 7.64 -11.45
N SER A 382 -7.22 7.36 -10.14
CA SER A 382 -6.05 7.59 -9.28
C SER A 382 -4.82 6.73 -9.63
N THR A 383 -5.00 5.65 -10.40
CA THR A 383 -3.90 4.81 -10.91
C THR A 383 -3.28 5.32 -12.22
N GLY A 384 -3.88 6.35 -12.83
CA GLY A 384 -3.40 6.95 -14.09
C GLY A 384 -4.15 6.51 -15.35
N ILE A 385 -5.31 5.85 -15.23
CA ILE A 385 -6.24 5.61 -16.34
C ILE A 385 -7.19 6.81 -16.43
N ASP A 386 -6.95 7.74 -17.35
CA ASP A 386 -7.69 9.01 -17.35
C ASP A 386 -9.16 8.85 -17.86
N ASN A 387 -9.40 7.97 -18.85
CA ASN A 387 -10.69 7.84 -19.55
C ASN A 387 -11.56 6.69 -18.99
N VAL A 388 -12.22 6.91 -17.87
CA VAL A 388 -13.15 5.94 -17.24
C VAL A 388 -14.58 6.46 -17.31
N ASP A 389 -15.49 5.73 -17.94
CA ASP A 389 -16.93 6.05 -18.01
C ASP A 389 -17.79 5.04 -17.23
N PHE A 390 -19.08 5.35 -17.03
CA PHE A 390 -20.01 4.55 -16.26
C PHE A 390 -21.38 4.47 -16.95
N PHE A 391 -21.95 3.26 -17.02
CA PHE A 391 -23.32 3.02 -17.47
C PHE A 391 -24.12 2.31 -16.36
N ASN A 392 -25.28 2.89 -16.01
CA ASN A 392 -26.17 2.36 -14.99
C ASN A 392 -27.11 1.29 -15.56
N LEU A 393 -26.91 0.03 -15.15
CA LEU A 393 -27.66 -1.13 -15.63
C LEU A 393 -29.16 -1.13 -15.25
N ILE A 394 -29.58 -0.30 -14.28
CA ILE A 394 -31.01 -0.12 -13.95
C ILE A 394 -31.73 0.70 -15.04
N LYS A 395 -30.99 1.52 -15.80
CA LYS A 395 -31.56 2.38 -16.87
C LYS A 395 -31.62 1.69 -18.24
N GLY A 396 -31.29 0.39 -18.31
CA GLY A 396 -31.29 -0.42 -19.52
C GLY A 396 -29.95 -1.13 -19.76
N LEU A 397 -29.72 -1.58 -20.98
CA LEU A 397 -28.42 -2.12 -21.41
C LEU A 397 -27.77 -1.20 -22.47
N PRO A 398 -26.43 -1.04 -22.44
CA PRO A 398 -25.70 -0.40 -23.53
C PRO A 398 -25.71 -1.29 -24.79
N THR A 399 -25.59 -0.69 -25.97
CA THR A 399 -25.49 -1.46 -27.22
C THR A 399 -24.10 -2.06 -27.42
N PHE A 400 -24.03 -3.13 -28.24
CA PHE A 400 -22.76 -3.75 -28.62
C PHE A 400 -21.77 -2.79 -29.32
N GLU A 401 -22.29 -1.86 -30.12
CA GLU A 401 -21.47 -0.82 -30.78
C GLU A 401 -21.07 0.33 -29.82
N GLU A 402 -21.63 0.39 -28.62
CA GLU A 402 -21.14 1.25 -27.53
C GLU A 402 -20.03 0.56 -26.73
N LEU A 403 -20.17 -0.73 -26.40
CA LEU A 403 -19.10 -1.51 -25.77
C LEU A 403 -17.80 -1.47 -26.58
N LYS A 404 -17.90 -1.59 -27.92
CA LYS A 404 -16.75 -1.51 -28.85
C LYS A 404 -16.03 -0.15 -28.90
N LYS A 405 -16.47 0.86 -28.15
CA LYS A 405 -15.78 2.16 -28.00
C LYS A 405 -14.71 2.14 -26.89
N TYR A 406 -14.68 1.08 -26.08
CA TYR A 406 -13.83 0.91 -24.90
C TYR A 406 -12.87 -0.26 -25.10
N ASP A 407 -11.66 -0.11 -24.55
CA ASP A 407 -10.59 -1.10 -24.63
C ASP A 407 -10.79 -2.23 -23.60
N ALA A 408 -11.44 -1.93 -22.46
CA ALA A 408 -11.87 -2.93 -21.48
C ALA A 408 -13.15 -2.50 -20.72
N ILE A 409 -13.88 -3.50 -20.21
CA ILE A 409 -15.11 -3.30 -19.43
C ILE A 409 -14.91 -3.82 -18.00
N PHE A 410 -15.25 -3.02 -16.98
CA PHE A 410 -15.35 -3.48 -15.60
C PHE A 410 -16.81 -3.72 -15.23
N VAL A 411 -17.15 -4.91 -14.74
CA VAL A 411 -18.51 -5.23 -14.26
C VAL A 411 -18.45 -5.60 -12.78
N PHE A 412 -19.16 -4.87 -11.95
CA PHE A 412 -19.40 -5.21 -10.55
C PHE A 412 -20.84 -4.85 -10.18
N PHE A 413 -21.42 -5.49 -9.16
CA PHE A 413 -22.74 -5.16 -8.65
C PHE A 413 -22.63 -4.78 -7.16
N SER A 414 -23.39 -3.77 -6.75
CA SER A 414 -23.36 -3.21 -5.39
C SER A 414 -24.10 -4.09 -4.37
N ASP A 415 -25.36 -4.42 -4.62
CA ASP A 415 -26.24 -5.36 -3.86
C ASP A 415 -27.70 -5.34 -4.39
N HIS A 416 -27.89 -5.02 -5.68
CA HIS A 416 -29.21 -4.72 -6.24
C HIS A 416 -29.70 -5.81 -7.18
N HIS A 417 -30.98 -6.20 -7.06
CA HIS A 417 -31.62 -7.15 -7.97
C HIS A 417 -31.60 -6.56 -9.38
N LEU A 418 -31.02 -7.27 -10.35
CA LEU A 418 -30.98 -6.84 -11.74
C LEU A 418 -32.14 -7.46 -12.53
N PRO A 419 -32.95 -6.68 -13.26
CA PRO A 419 -34.17 -7.18 -13.89
C PRO A 419 -33.92 -8.10 -15.10
N ASP A 420 -32.71 -8.10 -15.66
CA ASP A 420 -32.33 -8.93 -16.80
C ASP A 420 -30.82 -9.23 -16.79
N THR A 421 -30.38 -10.18 -15.95
CA THR A 421 -28.97 -10.60 -15.92
C THR A 421 -28.59 -11.57 -17.05
N GLU A 422 -29.57 -12.06 -17.81
CA GLU A 422 -29.35 -12.94 -18.96
C GLU A 422 -28.89 -12.13 -20.18
N SER A 423 -29.60 -11.06 -20.56
CA SER A 423 -29.19 -10.16 -21.65
C SER A 423 -27.84 -9.49 -21.38
N ILE A 424 -27.52 -9.19 -20.11
CA ILE A 424 -26.21 -8.63 -19.74
C ILE A 424 -25.10 -9.65 -20.01
N GLY A 425 -25.28 -10.91 -19.59
CA GLY A 425 -24.31 -11.97 -19.87
C GLY A 425 -24.21 -12.32 -21.35
N ASP A 426 -25.33 -12.30 -22.08
CA ASP A 426 -25.36 -12.49 -23.54
C ASP A 426 -24.57 -11.41 -24.29
N LEU A 427 -24.74 -10.13 -23.89
CA LEU A 427 -24.00 -9.00 -24.44
C LEU A 427 -22.49 -9.08 -24.13
N LEU A 428 -22.13 -9.41 -22.89
CA LEU A 428 -20.73 -9.60 -22.47
C LEU A 428 -20.07 -10.77 -23.21
N ALA A 429 -20.76 -11.89 -23.36
CA ALA A 429 -20.27 -13.04 -24.14
C ALA A 429 -20.07 -12.67 -25.62
N LYS A 430 -20.93 -11.82 -26.19
CA LYS A 430 -20.76 -11.29 -27.55
C LYS A 430 -19.52 -10.39 -27.67
N TYR A 431 -19.27 -9.53 -26.68
CA TYR A 431 -18.08 -8.65 -26.65
C TYR A 431 -16.77 -9.44 -26.50
N VAL A 432 -16.72 -10.44 -25.61
CA VAL A 432 -15.55 -11.33 -25.46
C VAL A 432 -15.28 -12.14 -26.74
N LYS A 433 -16.33 -12.55 -27.47
CA LYS A 433 -16.17 -13.20 -28.79
C LYS A 433 -15.59 -12.30 -29.87
N ASP A 434 -15.80 -10.98 -29.79
CA ASP A 434 -15.27 -9.96 -30.72
C ASP A 434 -13.82 -9.55 -30.37
N GLY A 435 -13.23 -10.15 -29.33
CA GLY A 435 -11.88 -9.85 -28.83
C GLY A 435 -11.83 -8.93 -27.62
N GLY A 436 -12.98 -8.46 -27.11
CA GLY A 436 -13.04 -7.48 -26.02
C GLY A 436 -12.71 -8.04 -24.63
N GLY A 437 -11.96 -7.28 -23.83
CA GLY A 437 -11.53 -7.66 -22.48
C GLY A 437 -12.51 -7.26 -21.38
N ILE A 438 -12.79 -8.16 -20.43
CA ILE A 438 -13.68 -7.88 -19.29
C ILE A 438 -13.05 -8.26 -17.94
N VAL A 439 -13.27 -7.40 -16.94
CA VAL A 439 -12.95 -7.67 -15.53
C VAL A 439 -14.27 -7.77 -14.76
N LEU A 440 -14.41 -8.79 -13.93
CA LEU A 440 -15.62 -9.08 -13.15
C LEU A 440 -15.30 -9.05 -11.64
N GLY A 441 -16.11 -8.32 -10.87
CA GLY A 441 -16.12 -8.38 -9.41
C GLY A 441 -16.73 -9.68 -8.88
N GLY A 442 -16.49 -9.98 -7.60
CA GLY A 442 -16.76 -11.30 -7.02
C GLY A 442 -18.22 -11.74 -7.15
N PHE A 443 -19.14 -11.05 -6.49
CA PHE A 443 -20.56 -11.45 -6.48
C PHE A 443 -21.21 -11.46 -7.87
N THR A 444 -20.80 -10.56 -8.77
CA THR A 444 -21.30 -10.43 -10.15
C THR A 444 -21.22 -11.72 -10.97
N ALA A 445 -20.14 -12.49 -10.81
CA ALA A 445 -19.89 -13.68 -11.63
C ALA A 445 -20.15 -15.01 -10.92
N LEU A 446 -20.20 -15.02 -9.58
CA LEU A 446 -19.84 -16.21 -8.80
C LEU A 446 -20.94 -16.78 -7.91
N LEU A 447 -21.92 -15.97 -7.51
CA LEU A 447 -23.05 -16.47 -6.73
C LEU A 447 -24.05 -17.18 -7.64
N ARG A 448 -24.64 -18.28 -7.16
CA ARG A 448 -25.66 -19.03 -7.89
C ARG A 448 -27.04 -18.82 -7.28
N ASP A 449 -28.08 -18.94 -8.09
CA ASP A 449 -29.50 -18.91 -7.72
C ASP A 449 -29.91 -17.70 -6.84
N GLN A 450 -29.27 -16.56 -7.11
CA GLN A 450 -29.57 -15.22 -6.59
C GLN A 450 -29.82 -14.26 -7.76
N ASP A 451 -30.60 -13.20 -7.57
CA ASP A 451 -30.83 -12.16 -8.60
C ASP A 451 -29.71 -11.11 -8.68
N PHE A 452 -28.55 -11.46 -8.10
CA PHE A 452 -27.32 -10.67 -8.04
C PHE A 452 -26.19 -11.26 -8.90
N CYS A 453 -26.47 -12.17 -9.84
CA CYS A 453 -25.43 -12.80 -10.68
C CYS A 453 -25.76 -12.76 -12.18
N LEU A 454 -24.72 -12.70 -13.00
CA LEU A 454 -24.81 -12.85 -14.46
C LEU A 454 -25.40 -14.22 -14.83
N LYS A 455 -26.23 -14.25 -15.88
CA LYS A 455 -26.86 -15.47 -16.44
C LYS A 455 -26.57 -15.53 -17.96
N GLY A 456 -27.05 -16.55 -18.67
CA GLY A 456 -26.91 -16.65 -20.12
C GLY A 456 -25.47 -16.93 -20.62
N LYS A 457 -25.17 -16.59 -21.88
CA LYS A 457 -24.03 -17.16 -22.64
C LYS A 457 -22.64 -16.92 -22.03
N ILE A 458 -22.44 -15.96 -21.13
CA ILE A 458 -21.15 -15.78 -20.45
C ILE A 458 -20.84 -16.98 -19.54
N ILE A 459 -21.87 -17.57 -18.93
CA ILE A 459 -21.77 -18.79 -18.12
C ILE A 459 -21.96 -20.03 -18.98
N ASP A 460 -23.02 -20.09 -19.80
CA ASP A 460 -23.39 -21.31 -20.55
C ASP A 460 -22.31 -21.76 -21.54
N GLU A 461 -21.56 -20.81 -22.12
CA GLU A 461 -20.44 -21.11 -23.00
C GLU A 461 -19.08 -21.15 -22.26
N GLY A 462 -19.07 -21.05 -20.93
CA GLY A 462 -17.90 -21.30 -20.08
C GLY A 462 -16.78 -20.26 -20.20
N PHE A 463 -17.11 -18.97 -20.38
CA PHE A 463 -16.11 -17.90 -20.44
C PHE A 463 -15.51 -17.57 -19.07
N LEU A 464 -16.20 -17.87 -17.96
CA LEU A 464 -15.71 -17.58 -16.61
C LEU A 464 -14.49 -18.43 -16.22
N PRO A 465 -13.47 -17.84 -15.55
CA PRO A 465 -12.27 -18.54 -15.10
C PRO A 465 -12.48 -19.50 -13.91
N VAL A 466 -13.63 -19.45 -13.26
CA VAL A 466 -13.97 -20.19 -12.03
C VAL A 466 -15.42 -20.69 -12.11
N VAL A 467 -15.76 -21.65 -11.23
CA VAL A 467 -17.14 -22.14 -11.07
C VAL A 467 -17.92 -21.27 -10.08
N ASN A 468 -19.22 -21.11 -10.29
CA ASN A 468 -20.11 -20.49 -9.32
C ASN A 468 -20.21 -21.36 -8.05
N ASN A 469 -20.31 -20.73 -6.88
CA ASN A 469 -20.60 -21.39 -5.61
C ASN A 469 -21.56 -20.52 -4.79
N GLU A 470 -22.39 -21.15 -3.98
CA GLU A 470 -23.42 -20.54 -3.14
C GLU A 470 -22.87 -20.13 -1.76
N GLU A 471 -21.74 -20.71 -1.36
CA GLU A 471 -21.07 -20.43 -0.07
C GLU A 471 -20.29 -19.10 -0.11
N ILE A 472 -20.73 -18.14 0.71
CA ILE A 472 -20.03 -16.87 0.98
C ILE A 472 -19.22 -16.99 2.28
N ILE A 473 -17.97 -16.54 2.26
CA ILE A 473 -17.15 -16.37 3.46
C ILE A 473 -17.20 -14.90 3.90
N GLY A 474 -17.48 -14.69 5.19
CA GLY A 474 -17.56 -13.38 5.81
C GLY A 474 -16.62 -13.21 7.01
N LYS A 475 -15.32 -13.10 6.73
CA LYS A 475 -14.23 -12.86 7.69
C LYS A 475 -13.13 -12.06 7.00
N ARG A 476 -12.33 -11.30 7.75
CA ARG A 476 -11.14 -10.63 7.20
C ARG A 476 -10.16 -11.63 6.58
N VAL A 477 -9.78 -11.38 5.32
CA VAL A 477 -8.75 -12.12 4.57
C VAL A 477 -7.80 -11.17 3.87
N HIS A 478 -6.58 -11.63 3.64
CA HIS A 478 -5.49 -10.87 3.01
C HIS A 478 -4.98 -11.56 1.75
N LEU A 479 -4.21 -10.85 0.91
CA LEU A 479 -3.47 -11.49 -0.19
C LEU A 479 -2.56 -12.60 0.37
N GLY A 480 -2.79 -13.84 -0.07
CA GLY A 480 -2.01 -15.01 0.28
C GLY A 480 -1.03 -15.39 -0.83
N GLU A 481 -1.20 -16.59 -1.38
CA GLU A 481 -0.30 -17.13 -2.40
C GLU A 481 -0.40 -16.36 -3.73
N LYS A 482 0.69 -15.73 -4.17
CA LYS A 482 0.86 -15.20 -5.53
C LYS A 482 1.20 -16.35 -6.52
N CYS A 483 0.21 -17.18 -6.86
CA CYS A 483 0.37 -18.38 -7.71
C CYS A 483 1.10 -18.13 -9.04
N ILE A 484 1.01 -16.91 -9.60
CA ILE A 484 1.86 -16.45 -10.71
C ILE A 484 2.49 -15.11 -10.31
N GLU A 485 3.61 -15.17 -9.58
CA GLU A 485 4.29 -14.03 -8.94
C GLU A 485 4.51 -12.82 -9.87
N ASN A 486 4.90 -13.06 -11.12
CA ASN A 486 5.18 -12.01 -12.13
C ASN A 486 4.01 -11.77 -13.11
N HIS A 487 2.77 -12.10 -12.74
CA HIS A 487 1.61 -11.84 -13.60
C HIS A 487 1.32 -10.32 -13.69
N PRO A 488 1.01 -9.74 -14.87
CA PRO A 488 0.77 -8.30 -15.02
C PRO A 488 -0.29 -7.74 -14.06
N VAL A 489 -1.31 -8.53 -13.74
CA VAL A 489 -2.37 -8.18 -12.78
C VAL A 489 -1.83 -7.89 -11.36
N LEU A 490 -0.71 -8.51 -10.95
CA LEU A 490 -0.08 -8.34 -9.63
C LEU A 490 1.07 -7.30 -9.62
N LYS A 491 1.29 -6.58 -10.73
CA LYS A 491 2.32 -5.53 -10.88
C LYS A 491 2.19 -4.46 -9.79
N ASN A 492 3.19 -4.35 -8.90
CA ASN A 492 3.18 -3.47 -7.72
C ASN A 492 2.07 -3.76 -6.69
N VAL A 493 1.47 -4.96 -6.69
CA VAL A 493 0.52 -5.42 -5.67
C VAL A 493 1.29 -6.30 -4.68
N GLU A 494 1.64 -5.76 -3.50
CA GLU A 494 2.42 -6.48 -2.49
C GLU A 494 1.56 -7.00 -1.34
N SER A 495 0.40 -6.39 -1.14
CA SER A 495 -0.56 -6.68 -0.09
C SER A 495 -1.99 -6.49 -0.60
N TYR A 496 -2.96 -6.91 0.21
CA TYR A 496 -4.37 -6.58 0.09
C TYR A 496 -5.01 -6.92 1.44
N ASP A 497 -5.89 -6.08 1.95
CA ASP A 497 -6.66 -6.31 3.17
C ASP A 497 -8.14 -6.04 2.88
N GLY A 498 -8.95 -7.10 2.78
CA GLY A 498 -10.37 -6.96 2.41
C GLY A 498 -11.26 -6.36 3.51
N GLY A 499 -10.68 -5.89 4.62
CA GLY A 499 -11.41 -5.36 5.76
C GLY A 499 -12.14 -6.42 6.58
N ASN A 500 -12.75 -6.01 7.70
CA ASN A 500 -13.24 -6.90 8.78
C ASN A 500 -14.11 -8.10 8.34
N PHE A 501 -14.82 -7.99 7.22
CA PHE A 501 -15.67 -9.05 6.68
C PHE A 501 -15.22 -9.62 5.33
N SER A 502 -14.45 -8.89 4.52
CA SER A 502 -13.89 -9.31 3.21
C SER A 502 -14.79 -10.28 2.43
N TRP A 503 -16.02 -9.90 2.11
CA TRP A 503 -16.97 -10.87 1.55
C TRP A 503 -16.48 -11.43 0.21
N HIS A 504 -16.40 -12.75 0.10
CA HIS A 504 -15.95 -13.44 -1.10
C HIS A 504 -16.61 -14.80 -1.22
N VAL A 505 -16.64 -15.36 -2.43
CA VAL A 505 -17.23 -16.70 -2.68
C VAL A 505 -16.19 -17.78 -2.38
N ASN A 506 -16.59 -18.88 -1.73
CA ASN A 506 -15.69 -19.97 -1.36
C ASN A 506 -15.26 -20.83 -2.56
N ILE A 507 -14.41 -20.28 -3.42
CA ILE A 507 -13.90 -20.96 -4.61
C ILE A 507 -12.53 -21.54 -4.29
N LYS A 508 -12.34 -22.85 -4.49
CA LYS A 508 -11.06 -23.53 -4.28
C LYS A 508 -10.24 -23.75 -5.55
N GLU A 509 -10.90 -23.82 -6.71
CA GLU A 509 -10.27 -24.18 -7.99
C GLU A 509 -10.79 -23.34 -9.17
N VAL A 510 -10.00 -23.30 -10.25
CA VAL A 510 -10.31 -22.59 -11.51
C VAL A 510 -10.80 -23.57 -12.59
N THR A 511 -11.63 -23.12 -13.53
CA THR A 511 -12.16 -23.98 -14.61
C THR A 511 -11.08 -24.34 -15.62
N THR A 512 -11.26 -25.46 -16.34
CA THR A 512 -10.36 -25.91 -17.40
C THR A 512 -10.08 -24.80 -18.43
N GLY A 513 -8.80 -24.59 -18.75
CA GLY A 513 -8.32 -23.53 -19.66
C GLY A 513 -8.07 -22.17 -19.00
N SER A 514 -8.23 -22.07 -17.68
CA SER A 514 -8.05 -20.82 -16.91
C SER A 514 -6.72 -20.81 -16.14
N ARG A 515 -6.28 -19.62 -15.73
CA ARG A 515 -5.12 -19.39 -14.87
C ARG A 515 -5.58 -18.95 -13.48
N LEU A 516 -5.07 -19.62 -12.44
CA LEU A 516 -5.08 -19.11 -11.08
C LEU A 516 -3.89 -18.17 -10.90
N ILE A 517 -4.15 -16.91 -10.56
CA ILE A 517 -3.12 -15.85 -10.46
C ILE A 517 -2.74 -15.62 -9.00
N ALA A 518 -3.73 -15.55 -8.10
CA ALA A 518 -3.52 -15.40 -6.67
C ALA A 518 -4.65 -16.01 -5.83
N LYS A 519 -4.34 -16.34 -4.56
CA LYS A 519 -5.27 -16.77 -3.52
C LYS A 519 -5.35 -15.75 -2.37
N TYR A 520 -6.39 -15.86 -1.57
CA TYR A 520 -6.41 -15.30 -0.21
C TYR A 520 -5.58 -16.17 0.75
N ASP A 521 -5.24 -15.62 1.91
CA ASP A 521 -4.58 -16.33 3.03
C ASP A 521 -5.38 -17.54 3.55
N ASP A 522 -6.70 -17.55 3.36
CA ASP A 522 -7.57 -18.70 3.65
C ASP A 522 -7.61 -19.80 2.56
N ASN A 523 -6.79 -19.64 1.50
CA ASN A 523 -6.66 -20.52 0.34
C ASN A 523 -7.86 -20.53 -0.64
N THR A 524 -8.80 -19.60 -0.56
CA THR A 524 -9.75 -19.36 -1.67
C THR A 524 -9.09 -18.64 -2.86
N VAL A 525 -9.64 -18.83 -4.05
CA VAL A 525 -9.23 -18.11 -5.27
C VAL A 525 -9.55 -16.63 -5.13
N PHE A 526 -8.54 -15.77 -5.22
CA PHE A 526 -8.68 -14.32 -5.17
C PHE A 526 -8.68 -13.70 -6.57
N VAL A 527 -7.71 -14.08 -7.41
CA VAL A 527 -7.53 -13.55 -8.76
C VAL A 527 -7.38 -14.70 -9.75
N SER A 528 -8.17 -14.70 -10.83
CA SER A 528 -8.10 -15.70 -11.90
C SER A 528 -8.43 -15.12 -13.26
N SER A 529 -7.93 -15.72 -14.34
CA SER A 529 -8.17 -15.27 -15.72
C SER A 529 -8.41 -16.42 -16.70
N LYS A 530 -9.12 -16.14 -17.80
CA LYS A 530 -9.39 -17.11 -18.86
C LYS A 530 -9.43 -16.44 -20.22
N LYS A 531 -8.82 -17.12 -21.21
CA LYS A 531 -8.86 -16.77 -22.63
C LYS A 531 -9.25 -18.02 -23.41
N LYS A 532 -10.53 -18.10 -23.79
CA LYS A 532 -11.15 -19.35 -24.26
C LYS A 532 -10.51 -19.93 -25.53
N CYS A 533 -9.99 -19.06 -26.40
CA CYS A 533 -9.03 -19.40 -27.46
C CYS A 533 -8.22 -18.15 -27.83
N PRO A 534 -7.09 -18.27 -28.57
CA PRO A 534 -6.20 -17.13 -28.85
C PRO A 534 -6.82 -15.98 -29.65
N SER A 535 -8.00 -16.16 -30.25
CA SER A 535 -8.73 -15.14 -31.02
C SER A 535 -9.97 -14.58 -30.32
N MET A 536 -10.17 -14.91 -29.03
CA MET A 536 -11.21 -14.32 -28.18
C MET A 536 -10.55 -13.44 -27.10
N GLY A 537 -11.31 -12.49 -26.58
CA GLY A 537 -10.88 -11.61 -25.50
C GLY A 537 -10.69 -12.33 -24.17
N THR A 538 -10.10 -11.62 -23.23
CA THR A 538 -9.69 -12.16 -21.93
C THR A 538 -10.68 -11.76 -20.83
N VAL A 539 -11.07 -12.74 -20.01
CA VAL A 539 -11.91 -12.55 -18.81
C VAL A 539 -11.02 -12.62 -17.57
N VAL A 540 -11.09 -11.64 -16.69
CA VAL A 540 -10.52 -11.69 -15.33
C VAL A 540 -11.65 -11.68 -14.31
N VAL A 541 -11.53 -12.50 -13.26
CA VAL A 541 -12.36 -12.44 -12.06
C VAL A 541 -11.50 -12.01 -10.88
N LEU A 542 -11.97 -10.98 -10.18
CA LEU A 542 -11.48 -10.52 -8.89
C LEU A 542 -12.51 -10.90 -7.83
N ASN A 543 -12.24 -11.93 -7.01
CA ASN A 543 -13.15 -12.43 -5.99
C ASN A 543 -13.15 -11.54 -4.74
N MET A 544 -13.47 -10.26 -4.91
CA MET A 544 -13.48 -9.22 -3.88
C MET A 544 -14.87 -8.60 -3.77
N PHE A 545 -15.30 -8.36 -2.53
CA PHE A 545 -16.40 -7.48 -2.17
C PHE A 545 -16.18 -6.91 -0.74
N PRO A 546 -16.57 -5.65 -0.46
CA PRO A 546 -17.02 -4.64 -1.41
C PRO A 546 -15.87 -4.15 -2.31
N ILE A 547 -16.23 -3.39 -3.36
CA ILE A 547 -15.28 -2.78 -4.33
C ILE A 547 -15.18 -1.25 -4.13
N SER A 548 -16.00 -0.69 -3.22
CA SER A 548 -15.97 0.71 -2.81
C SER A 548 -16.57 0.85 -1.40
N ASP A 549 -15.99 1.75 -0.61
CA ASP A 549 -16.38 2.05 0.77
C ASP A 549 -17.86 2.49 0.86
N GLY A 550 -18.37 3.16 -0.19
CA GLY A 550 -19.75 3.68 -0.29
C GLY A 550 -20.86 2.61 -0.43
N ILE A 551 -20.51 1.33 -0.63
CA ILE A 551 -21.47 0.21 -0.72
C ILE A 551 -22.09 -0.11 0.67
N THR A 552 -21.59 0.49 1.75
CA THR A 552 -21.71 -0.07 3.10
C THR A 552 -22.80 0.60 3.96
N PHE A 553 -23.78 -0.18 4.43
CA PHE A 553 -24.79 0.22 5.42
C PHE A 553 -24.20 0.72 6.76
N SER A 554 -22.92 0.39 7.01
CA SER A 554 -22.12 0.96 8.08
C SER A 554 -20.68 1.11 7.57
N GLY A 555 -20.11 2.32 7.67
CA GLY A 555 -18.81 2.70 7.07
C GLY A 555 -17.59 2.02 7.70
N ASN A 556 -17.54 0.69 7.62
CA ASN A 556 -16.77 -0.18 8.50
C ASN A 556 -16.38 -1.53 7.84
N MET A 557 -16.51 -1.66 6.51
CA MET A 557 -16.30 -2.92 5.80
C MET A 557 -15.24 -2.87 4.69
N PHE A 558 -14.62 -1.72 4.43
CA PHE A 558 -13.48 -1.63 3.52
C PHE A 558 -12.58 -0.43 3.85
N LEU A 559 -11.33 -0.56 3.43
CA LEU A 559 -10.39 0.53 3.19
C LEU A 559 -9.86 0.26 1.79
N THR A 560 -10.05 1.17 0.84
CA THR A 560 -9.47 1.03 -0.50
C THR A 560 -7.95 1.21 -0.47
N ASP A 561 -7.22 0.19 0.01
CA ASP A 561 -5.76 0.20 0.05
C ASP A 561 -5.15 0.36 -1.36
N PHE A 562 -3.96 0.95 -1.42
CA PHE A 562 -3.34 1.37 -2.68
C PHE A 562 -3.14 0.19 -3.65
N ASP A 563 -2.82 -0.98 -3.09
CA ASP A 563 -2.55 -2.21 -3.81
C ASP A 563 -3.86 -2.80 -4.40
N GLY A 564 -4.99 -2.74 -3.69
CA GLY A 564 -6.30 -3.13 -4.19
C GLY A 564 -6.81 -2.25 -5.34
N ARG A 565 -6.57 -0.93 -5.29
CA ARG A 565 -6.84 -0.02 -6.43
C ARG A 565 -5.97 -0.38 -7.64
N THR A 566 -4.69 -0.61 -7.37
CA THR A 566 -3.68 -1.00 -8.38
C THR A 566 -4.04 -2.34 -9.03
N LEU A 567 -4.53 -3.32 -8.25
CA LEU A 567 -4.97 -4.62 -8.73
C LEU A 567 -6.14 -4.53 -9.74
N ILE A 568 -7.13 -3.67 -9.48
CA ILE A 568 -8.24 -3.43 -10.42
C ILE A 568 -7.71 -2.77 -11.71
N ALA A 569 -6.84 -1.76 -11.59
CA ALA A 569 -6.27 -1.08 -12.76
C ALA A 569 -5.37 -1.99 -13.61
N ASN A 570 -4.52 -2.80 -12.98
CA ASN A 570 -3.70 -3.80 -13.67
C ASN A 570 -4.56 -4.88 -14.35
N ALA A 571 -5.70 -5.27 -13.76
CA ALA A 571 -6.64 -6.20 -14.40
C ALA A 571 -7.24 -5.61 -15.67
N LEU A 572 -7.56 -4.30 -15.66
CA LEU A 572 -8.08 -3.58 -16.82
C LEU A 572 -7.00 -3.35 -17.90
N GLU A 573 -5.78 -2.95 -17.52
CA GLU A 573 -4.62 -2.87 -18.43
C GLU A 573 -4.33 -4.24 -19.08
N PHE A 574 -4.42 -5.32 -18.31
CA PHE A 574 -4.19 -6.68 -18.78
C PHE A 574 -5.23 -7.13 -19.81
N VAL A 575 -6.53 -7.05 -19.51
CA VAL A 575 -7.57 -7.52 -20.47
C VAL A 575 -7.72 -6.62 -21.70
N ALA A 576 -7.26 -5.37 -21.65
CA ALA A 576 -7.21 -4.49 -22.82
C ALA A 576 -6.11 -4.86 -23.83
N TYR A 577 -5.06 -5.60 -23.41
CA TYR A 577 -3.84 -5.82 -24.20
C TYR A 577 -3.42 -7.30 -24.39
N ASP A 578 -3.97 -8.26 -23.62
CA ASP A 578 -3.85 -9.71 -23.90
C ASP A 578 -5.04 -10.20 -24.75
#